data_AF-A0A2E3Q7R5-F1
#
_entry.id   AF-A0A2E3Q7R5-F1
#
_cell.length_a   1.000
_cell.length_b   1.000
_cell.length_c   1.000
_cell.angle_alpha   90.00
_cell.angle_beta   90.00
_cell.angle_gamma   90.00
#
_symmetry.space_group_name_H-M   'P 1'
#
loop_
_entity.id
_entity.type
_entity.pdbx_description
1 polymer ?
#
loop_
_entity_poly.entity_id
_entity_poly.type
_entity_poly.pdbx_seq_one_letter_code
_entity_poly.pdbx_strand_id
1 'polypeptide(L)'
;MSKDTLAVRVDPALRERLDKLADAFGQTRSSIINDALRQFADHQEWQVELIAERAQSIASGDATLVGHEDVLAEFDERFVGKKAG
;
A
#
# COMPACT_ATOMS: atom_id res chain seq x y z
N MET A 1 14.86 8.09 -21.65
CA MET A 1 13.74 8.41 -20.74
C MET A 1 13.83 9.89 -20.40
N SER A 2 12.85 10.70 -20.81
CA SER A 2 12.75 12.11 -20.40
C SER A 2 12.52 12.18 -18.90
N LYS A 3 13.15 13.14 -18.23
CA LYS A 3 12.91 13.41 -16.81
C LYS A 3 12.00 14.63 -16.73
N ASP A 4 10.83 14.45 -16.14
CA ASP A 4 9.91 15.55 -15.89
C ASP A 4 10.24 16.19 -14.53
N THR A 5 10.09 17.51 -14.45
CA THR A 5 10.35 18.27 -13.21
C THR A 5 9.05 18.50 -12.47
N LEU A 6 8.99 18.03 -11.22
CA LEU A 6 7.87 18.25 -10.32
C LEU A 6 8.28 19.22 -9.20
N ALA A 7 7.56 20.33 -9.04
CA ALA A 7 7.75 21.27 -7.93
C ALA A 7 6.69 21.01 -6.85
N VAL A 8 7.12 20.61 -5.66
CA VAL A 8 6.23 20.29 -4.53
C VAL A 8 6.57 21.18 -3.33
N ARG A 9 5.55 21.64 -2.62
CA ARG A 9 5.73 22.31 -1.33
C ARG A 9 5.79 21.27 -0.23
N VAL A 10 6.82 21.34 0.59
CA VAL A 10 7.00 20.49 1.77
C VAL A 10 7.26 21.37 2.98
N ASP A 11 6.82 20.93 4.15
CA ASP A 11 7.15 21.62 5.38
C ASP A 11 8.66 21.47 5.71
N PRO A 12 9.23 22.40 6.49
CA PRO A 12 10.66 22.38 6.80
C PRO A 12 11.12 21.12 7.53
N ALA A 13 10.26 20.55 8.40
CA ALA A 13 10.62 19.37 9.18
C ALA A 13 10.73 18.12 8.29
N LEU A 14 9.81 17.95 7.33
CA LEU A 14 9.90 16.89 6.33
C LEU A 14 11.16 17.05 5.47
N ARG A 15 11.47 18.27 5.02
CA ARG A 15 12.69 18.54 4.26
C ARG A 15 13.95 18.11 5.03
N GLU A 16 14.05 18.47 6.31
CA GLU A 16 15.20 18.11 7.14
C GLU A 16 15.33 16.59 7.32
N ARG A 17 14.21 15.88 7.48
CA ARG A 17 14.20 14.41 7.56
C ARG A 17 14.70 13.78 6.26
N LEU A 18 14.29 14.30 5.11
CA LEU A 18 14.74 13.82 3.80
C LEU A 18 16.23 14.08 3.57
N ASP A 19 16.74 15.23 4.02
CA ASP A 19 18.18 15.56 3.95
C ASP A 19 19.00 14.57 4.81
N LYS A 20 18.57 14.28 6.05
CA LYS A 20 19.24 13.28 6.91
C LYS A 20 19.25 11.87 6.31
N LEU A 21 18.15 11.47 5.66
CA LEU A 21 18.08 10.18 4.97
C LEU A 21 19.04 10.13 3.78
N ALA A 22 19.10 11.21 3.01
CA ALA A 22 20.02 11.32 1.88
C ALA A 22 21.48 11.18 2.33
N ASP A 23 21.87 11.88 3.40
CA ASP A 23 23.22 11.80 3.98
C ASP A 23 23.53 10.39 4.49
N ALA A 24 22.61 9.77 5.24
CA ALA A 24 22.79 8.44 5.78
C ALA A 24 22.92 7.35 4.70
N PHE A 25 22.21 7.51 3.58
CA PHE A 25 22.21 6.54 2.48
C PHE A 25 23.26 6.85 1.40
N GLY A 26 24.03 7.95 1.55
CA GLY A 26 25.00 8.37 0.54
C GLY A 26 24.36 8.73 -0.80
N GLN A 27 23.12 9.21 -0.77
CA GLN A 27 22.32 9.54 -1.96
C GLN A 27 21.96 11.03 -1.98
N THR A 28 21.41 11.50 -3.11
CA THR A 28 20.86 12.87 -3.18
C THR A 28 19.45 12.91 -2.63
N ARG A 29 19.04 14.05 -2.05
CA ARG A 29 17.64 14.27 -1.65
C ARG A 29 16.66 13.96 -2.79
N SER A 30 16.97 14.37 -4.01
CA SER A 30 16.13 14.09 -5.18
C SER A 30 15.99 12.59 -5.46
N SER A 31 17.04 11.80 -5.22
CA SER A 31 16.98 10.34 -5.34
C SER A 31 16.03 9.74 -4.31
N ILE A 32 16.16 10.13 -3.04
CA ILE A 32 15.29 9.69 -1.94
C ILE A 32 13.83 10.06 -2.19
N ILE A 33 13.57 11.29 -2.66
CA ILE A 33 12.21 11.75 -2.98
C ILE A 33 11.62 10.90 -4.10
N ASN A 34 12.36 10.69 -5.20
CA ASN A 34 11.87 9.90 -6.32
C ASN A 34 11.60 8.44 -5.92
N ASP A 35 12.45 7.88 -5.07
CA ASP A 35 12.28 6.52 -4.56
C ASP A 35 11.03 6.41 -3.67
N ALA A 36 10.86 7.35 -2.73
CA ALA A 36 9.67 7.41 -1.88
C ALA A 36 8.38 7.59 -2.69
N LEU A 37 8.40 8.42 -3.74
CA LEU A 37 7.24 8.63 -4.62
C LEU A 37 6.89 7.36 -5.41
N ARG A 38 7.90 6.61 -5.91
CA ARG A 38 7.65 5.31 -6.57
C ARG A 38 7.06 4.30 -5.60
N GLN A 39 7.67 4.12 -4.44
CA GLN A 39 7.16 3.19 -3.42
C GLN A 39 5.73 3.54 -3.00
N PHE A 40 5.41 4.84 -2.86
CA PHE A 40 4.06 5.29 -2.58
C PHE A 40 3.10 4.94 -3.72
N ALA A 41 3.45 5.26 -4.96
CA ALA A 41 2.63 4.96 -6.13
C ALA A 41 2.39 3.45 -6.26
N ASP A 42 3.44 2.64 -6.24
CA ASP A 42 3.37 1.17 -6.34
C ASP A 42 2.44 0.60 -5.25
N HIS A 43 2.55 1.10 -4.01
CA HIS A 43 1.72 0.64 -2.90
C HIS A 43 0.24 1.02 -3.07
N GLN A 44 -0.05 2.24 -3.52
CA GLN A 44 -1.42 2.70 -3.70
C GLN A 44 -2.07 2.11 -4.95
N GLU A 45 -1.34 2.02 -6.05
CA GLU A 45 -1.84 1.48 -7.33
C GLU A 45 -2.26 0.03 -7.17
N TRP A 46 -1.44 -0.81 -6.53
CA TRP A 46 -1.81 -2.19 -6.23
C TRP A 46 -3.15 -2.30 -5.49
N GLN A 47 -3.38 -1.43 -4.50
CA GLN A 47 -4.62 -1.45 -3.72
C GLN A 47 -5.83 -1.03 -4.57
N VAL A 48 -5.68 0.03 -5.36
CA VAL A 48 -6.73 0.54 -6.24
C VAL A 48 -7.10 -0.48 -7.30
N GLU A 49 -6.09 -1.08 -7.94
CA GLU A 49 -6.25 -2.13 -8.95
C GLU A 49 -6.98 -3.35 -8.37
N LEU A 50 -6.56 -3.84 -7.21
CA LEU A 50 -7.18 -5.00 -6.57
C LEU A 50 -8.65 -4.73 -6.23
N ILE A 51 -8.97 -3.54 -5.70
CA ILE A 51 -10.36 -3.17 -5.41
C ILE A 51 -11.19 -3.13 -6.69
N ALA A 52 -10.66 -2.51 -7.76
CA ALA A 52 -11.34 -2.41 -9.04
C ALA A 52 -11.59 -3.80 -9.66
N GLU A 53 -10.57 -4.68 -9.66
CA GLU A 53 -10.68 -6.06 -10.15
C GLU A 53 -11.74 -6.85 -9.38
N ARG A 54 -11.72 -6.76 -8.04
CA ARG A 54 -12.70 -7.47 -7.20
C ARG A 54 -14.12 -6.95 -7.40
N ALA A 55 -14.29 -5.63 -7.49
CA ALA A 55 -15.59 -5.03 -7.78
C ALA A 55 -16.14 -5.50 -9.14
N GLN A 56 -15.29 -5.56 -10.16
CA GLN A 56 -15.65 -6.06 -11.49
C GLN A 56 -16.03 -7.54 -11.45
N SER A 57 -15.23 -8.38 -10.79
CA SER A 57 -15.48 -9.82 -10.66
C SER A 57 -16.81 -10.13 -9.95
N ILE A 58 -17.18 -9.31 -8.95
CA ILE A 58 -18.50 -9.41 -8.31
C ILE A 58 -19.61 -9.02 -9.29
N ALA A 59 -19.42 -7.92 -10.03
CA ALA A 59 -20.42 -7.44 -10.98
C ALA A 59 -20.63 -8.38 -12.17
N SER A 60 -19.58 -9.09 -12.63
CA SER A 60 -19.67 -10.08 -13.70
C SER A 60 -20.16 -11.46 -13.24
N GLY A 61 -20.21 -11.70 -11.93
CA GLY A 61 -20.57 -13.00 -11.35
C GLY A 61 -19.44 -14.03 -11.35
N ASP A 62 -18.20 -13.62 -11.66
CA ASP A 62 -17.02 -14.49 -11.62
C ASP A 62 -16.48 -14.68 -10.20
N ALA A 63 -16.88 -13.81 -9.26
CA ALA A 63 -16.44 -13.87 -7.88
C ALA A 63 -17.14 -15.00 -7.11
N THR A 64 -16.36 -15.81 -6.39
CA THR A 64 -16.90 -16.68 -5.35
C THR A 64 -17.18 -15.85 -4.10
N LEU A 65 -18.44 -15.80 -3.69
CA LEU A 65 -18.88 -15.14 -2.46
C LEU A 65 -19.15 -16.18 -1.38
N VAL A 66 -18.85 -15.83 -0.13
CA VAL A 66 -19.10 -16.68 1.04
C VAL A 66 -20.05 -15.93 1.97
N GLY A 67 -21.06 -16.64 2.52
CA GLY A 67 -22.00 -16.07 3.46
C GLY A 67 -21.33 -15.72 4.78
N HIS A 68 -21.85 -14.70 5.47
CA HIS A 68 -21.30 -14.28 6.77
C HIS A 68 -21.30 -15.44 7.80
N GLU A 69 -22.39 -16.21 7.85
CA GLU A 69 -22.53 -17.37 8.75
C GLU A 69 -21.47 -18.45 8.46
N ASP A 70 -21.18 -18.71 7.18
CA ASP A 70 -20.18 -19.72 6.79
C ASP A 70 -18.76 -19.27 7.21
N VAL A 71 -18.46 -17.96 7.09
CA VAL A 71 -17.20 -17.38 7.57
C VAL A 71 -17.07 -17.53 9.08
N LEU A 72 -18.14 -17.27 9.84
CA LEU A 72 -18.14 -17.42 11.30
C LEU A 72 -17.95 -18.88 11.71
N ALA A 73 -18.64 -19.81 11.05
CA ALA A 73 -18.50 -21.24 11.32
C ALA A 73 -17.05 -21.71 11.09
N GLU A 74 -16.43 -21.34 9.97
CA GLU A 74 -15.02 -21.68 9.71
C GLU A 74 -14.07 -21.05 10.73
N PHE A 75 -14.31 -19.78 11.09
CA PHE A 75 -13.48 -19.08 12.07
C PHE A 75 -13.57 -19.75 13.45
N ASP A 76 -14.78 -20.04 13.92
CA ASP A 76 -14.99 -20.72 15.18
C ASP A 76 -14.28 -22.07 15.18
N GLU A 77 -14.48 -22.91 14.16
CA GLU A 77 -13.80 -24.20 13.99
C GLU A 77 -12.27 -24.07 14.02
N ARG A 78 -11.73 -23.08 13.31
CA ARG A 78 -10.28 -22.85 13.22
C ARG A 78 -9.66 -22.37 14.53
N PHE A 79 -10.43 -21.72 15.39
CA PHE A 79 -9.93 -21.09 16.61
C PHE A 79 -10.45 -21.69 17.92
N VAL A 80 -11.25 -22.77 17.90
CA VAL A 80 -11.75 -23.51 19.08
C VAL A 80 -10.65 -23.83 20.13
N GLY A 81 -9.38 -24.00 19.71
CA GLY A 81 -8.27 -24.36 20.59
C GLY A 81 -7.30 -23.26 20.99
N LYS A 82 -7.40 -22.03 20.45
CA LYS A 82 -6.42 -20.96 20.70
C LYS A 82 -6.92 -20.07 21.84
N LYS A 83 -6.70 -20.50 23.09
CA LYS A 83 -6.78 -19.56 24.23
C LYS A 83 -5.79 -18.43 23.95
N ALA A 84 -6.29 -17.19 23.99
CA ALA A 84 -5.45 -16.00 24.01
C ALA A 84 -4.43 -16.16 25.15
N GLY A 85 -3.16 -16.29 24.78
CA GLY A 85 -2.02 -16.21 25.69
C GLY A 85 -1.54 -14.78 25.77
#